data_AF-A0A6P8H5M7-F1
#
_entry.id   AF-A0A6P8H5M7-F1
#
_cell.length_a   1.000
_cell.length_b   1.000
_cell.length_c   1.000
_cell.angle_alpha   90.00
_cell.angle_beta   90.00
_cell.angle_gamma   90.00
#
_symmetry.space_group_name_H-M   'P 1'
#
loop_
_entity.id
_entity.type
_entity.pdbx_description
1 polymer ?
#
loop_
_entity_poly.entity_id
_entity_poly.type
_entity_poly.pdbx_seq_one_letter_code
_entity_poly.pdbx_strand_id
1 'polypeptide(L)'
;MSRALAYYLVSGNIDEALSEITLSDVPDLTVQMCRRCLEKAEDEETLSNIEARDDIQFLLTQAGFANELLTLKSRGRAVQHILLHQVFKVRRDEIEDIRKGLDSVCLTELLMANEHCMKLVFPLTSDITYTANQVIDVIAADQHGSLPLKEKVVEWFGTYIKELEHGQYS
;
A
#
# COMPACT_ATOMS: atom_id res chain seq x y z
N MET A 1 -0.54 -7.11 -3.76
CA MET A 1 -0.51 -6.00 -4.74
C MET A 1 -1.51 -4.95 -4.29
N SER A 2 -1.29 -3.66 -4.54
CA SER A 2 -2.27 -2.62 -4.18
C SER A 2 -3.55 -2.75 -5.01
N ARG A 3 -4.69 -2.40 -4.43
CA ARG A 3 -5.99 -2.48 -5.11
C ARG A 3 -6.07 -1.53 -6.29
N ALA A 4 -5.58 -0.30 -6.10
CA ALA A 4 -5.47 0.69 -7.17
C ALA A 4 -4.65 0.18 -8.36
N LEU A 5 -3.52 -0.49 -8.12
CA LEU A 5 -2.69 -1.01 -9.21
C LEU A 5 -3.39 -2.12 -9.97
N ALA A 6 -4.07 -3.03 -9.28
CA ALA A 6 -4.85 -4.09 -9.92
C ALA A 6 -5.95 -3.50 -10.83
N TYR A 7 -6.68 -2.49 -10.34
CA TYR A 7 -7.68 -1.79 -11.16
C TYR A 7 -7.05 -1.15 -12.39
N TYR A 8 -5.94 -0.44 -12.23
CA TYR A 8 -5.25 0.19 -13.37
C TYR A 8 -4.76 -0.83 -14.39
N LEU A 9 -4.22 -1.97 -13.96
CA LEU A 9 -3.76 -3.03 -14.87
C LEU A 9 -4.89 -3.62 -15.71
N VAL A 10 -6.13 -3.62 -15.19
CA VAL A 10 -7.31 -4.15 -15.88
C VAL A 10 -8.00 -3.08 -16.73
N SER A 11 -8.30 -1.90 -16.16
CA SER A 11 -9.03 -0.84 -16.86
C SER A 11 -8.13 0.01 -17.77
N GLY A 12 -6.85 0.12 -17.41
CA GLY A 12 -5.92 1.01 -18.08
C GLY A 12 -6.13 2.49 -17.83
N ASN A 13 -7.08 2.84 -16.97
CA ASN A 13 -7.46 4.21 -16.68
C ASN A 13 -6.99 4.57 -15.27
N ILE A 14 -6.03 5.50 -15.19
CA ILE A 14 -5.49 5.96 -13.91
C ILE A 14 -6.61 6.62 -13.10
N ASP A 15 -7.51 7.37 -13.73
CA ASP A 15 -8.54 8.14 -13.04
C ASP A 15 -9.55 7.23 -12.32
N GLU A 16 -9.84 6.06 -12.88
CA GLU A 16 -10.68 5.04 -12.24
C GLU A 16 -9.96 4.36 -11.07
N ALA A 17 -8.64 4.21 -11.16
CA ALA A 17 -7.83 3.63 -10.09
C ALA A 17 -7.55 4.61 -8.94
N LEU A 18 -7.71 5.92 -9.16
CA LEU A 18 -7.45 6.96 -8.15
C LEU A 18 -8.28 6.80 -6.88
N SER A 19 -9.55 6.39 -7.01
CA SER A 19 -10.45 6.22 -5.85
C SER A 19 -10.04 5.08 -4.93
N GLU A 20 -9.26 4.13 -5.45
CA GLU A 20 -8.81 2.95 -4.73
C GLU A 20 -7.43 3.13 -4.10
N ILE A 21 -6.76 4.28 -4.30
CA ILE A 21 -5.44 4.54 -3.70
C ILE A 21 -5.61 4.80 -2.20
N THR A 22 -4.94 3.97 -1.42
CA THR A 22 -4.86 4.05 0.03
C THR A 22 -3.42 4.24 0.50
N LEU A 23 -3.25 4.57 1.78
CA LEU A 23 -1.92 4.71 2.39
C LEU A 23 -1.11 3.41 2.33
N SER A 24 -1.79 2.27 2.43
CA SER A 24 -1.20 0.94 2.41
C SER A 24 -0.54 0.61 1.07
N ASP A 25 -0.87 1.36 0.02
CA ASP A 25 -0.35 1.14 -1.33
C ASP A 25 1.02 1.78 -1.56
N VAL A 26 1.46 2.67 -0.66
CA VAL A 26 2.80 3.27 -0.70
C VAL A 26 3.69 2.54 0.31
N PRO A 27 4.66 1.71 -0.11
CA PRO A 27 5.50 0.95 0.80
C PRO A 27 6.58 1.80 1.50
N ASP A 28 6.88 2.99 0.97
CA ASP A 28 7.91 3.87 1.51
C ASP A 28 7.45 4.56 2.80
N LEU A 29 8.08 4.20 3.92
CA LEU A 29 7.77 4.74 5.25
C LEU A 29 8.01 6.26 5.32
N THR A 30 9.04 6.78 4.65
CA THR A 30 9.38 8.21 4.62
C THR A 30 8.25 8.99 3.97
N VAL A 31 7.72 8.49 2.85
CA VAL A 31 6.57 9.09 2.17
C VAL A 31 5.31 9.06 3.05
N GLN A 32 5.05 7.92 3.70
CA GLN A 32 3.92 7.81 4.64
C GLN A 32 4.02 8.81 5.81
N MET A 33 5.23 9.01 6.35
CA MET A 33 5.48 9.98 7.41
C MET A 33 5.30 11.42 6.93
N CYS A 34 5.83 11.76 5.75
CA CYS A 34 5.68 13.08 5.14
C CYS A 34 4.20 13.45 4.92
N ARG A 35 3.40 12.51 4.39
CA ARG A 35 1.94 12.67 4.26
C ARG A 35 1.28 12.90 5.61
N ARG A 36 1.60 12.08 6.61
CA ARG A 36 1.01 12.20 7.95
C ARG A 36 1.34 13.55 8.58
N CYS A 37 2.54 14.10 8.34
CA CYS A 37 2.89 15.45 8.76
C CYS A 37 1.99 16.49 8.09
N LEU A 38 1.84 16.44 6.75
CA LEU A 38 0.96 17.34 6.01
C LEU A 38 -0.47 17.30 6.54
N GLU A 39 -1.06 16.12 6.68
CA GLU A 39 -2.45 15.94 7.16
C GLU A 39 -2.68 16.42 8.58
N LYS A 40 -1.65 16.39 9.43
CA LYS A 40 -1.73 16.84 10.82
C LYS A 40 -1.53 18.35 11.00
N ALA A 41 -1.18 19.09 9.95
CA ALA A 41 -1.10 20.55 10.04
C ALA A 41 -2.48 21.12 10.42
N GLU A 42 -2.54 21.91 11.50
CA GLU A 42 -3.79 22.49 12.01
C GLU A 42 -4.01 23.91 11.48
N ASP A 43 -2.92 24.62 11.15
CA ASP A 43 -2.91 26.00 10.70
C ASP A 43 -1.93 26.20 9.51
N GLU A 44 -1.97 27.39 8.89
CA GLU A 44 -1.11 27.70 7.73
C GLU A 44 0.37 27.88 8.12
N GLU A 45 0.66 28.27 9.37
CA GLU A 45 2.04 28.47 9.85
C GLU A 45 2.76 27.13 10.03
N THR A 46 2.10 26.17 10.68
CA THR A 46 2.54 24.79 10.80
C THR A 46 2.68 24.13 9.44
N LEU A 47 1.73 24.36 8.51
CA LEU A 47 1.82 23.85 7.15
C LEU A 47 3.03 24.41 6.41
N SER A 48 3.30 25.72 6.52
CA SER A 48 4.47 26.37 5.90
C SER A 48 5.79 25.84 6.48
N ASN A 49 5.86 25.63 7.79
CA ASN A 49 7.02 25.01 8.44
C ASN A 49 7.26 23.56 7.97
N ILE A 50 6.17 22.83 7.69
CA ILE A 50 6.23 21.46 7.15
C ILE A 50 6.68 21.49 5.68
N GLU A 51 6.15 22.40 4.87
CA GLU A 51 6.52 22.60 3.47
C GLU A 51 8.00 22.95 3.29
N ALA A 52 8.55 23.75 4.20
CA ALA A 52 9.94 24.18 4.19
C ALA A 52 10.95 23.04 4.45
N ARG A 53 10.50 21.84 4.80
CA ARG A 53 11.39 20.69 4.95
C ARG A 53 11.78 20.15 3.57
N ASP A 54 13.08 19.95 3.37
CA ASP A 54 13.65 19.50 2.09
C ASP A 54 13.01 18.19 1.56
N ASP A 55 12.71 17.25 2.46
CA ASP A 55 12.10 15.96 2.10
C ASP A 55 10.68 16.13 1.53
N ILE A 56 9.87 17.01 2.12
CA ILE A 56 8.51 17.29 1.68
C ILE A 56 8.52 18.12 0.41
N GLN A 57 9.38 19.13 0.33
CA GLN A 57 9.51 19.96 -0.87
C GLN A 57 9.94 19.12 -2.08
N PHE A 58 10.87 18.19 -1.88
CA PHE A 58 11.30 17.25 -2.92
C PHE A 58 10.13 16.37 -3.39
N LEU A 59 9.37 15.78 -2.46
CA LEU A 59 8.20 14.95 -2.79
C LEU A 59 7.12 15.74 -3.55
N LEU A 60 6.80 16.96 -3.11
CA LEU A 60 5.85 17.84 -3.78
C LEU A 60 6.32 18.19 -5.20
N THR A 61 7.62 18.43 -5.37
CA THR A 61 8.22 18.73 -6.67
C THR A 61 8.14 17.54 -7.62
N GLN A 62 8.53 16.34 -7.16
CA GLN A 62 8.41 15.11 -7.94
C GLN A 62 6.96 14.80 -8.32
N ALA A 63 6.03 15.07 -7.41
CA ALA A 63 4.60 14.90 -7.63
C ALA A 63 3.99 15.94 -8.60
N GLY A 64 4.76 16.96 -9.01
CA GLY A 64 4.32 18.03 -9.90
C GLY A 64 3.49 19.11 -9.21
N PHE A 65 3.54 19.20 -7.88
CA PHE A 65 2.83 20.20 -7.08
C PHE A 65 3.66 21.47 -6.82
N ALA A 66 4.89 21.57 -7.32
CA ALA A 66 5.79 22.72 -7.09
C ALA A 66 5.28 24.08 -7.58
N ASN A 67 4.33 24.10 -8.51
CA ASN A 67 3.78 25.34 -9.08
C ASN A 67 2.51 25.82 -8.38
N GLU A 68 2.03 25.09 -7.37
CA GLU A 68 0.85 25.45 -6.58
C GLU A 68 1.24 25.83 -5.16
N LEU A 69 0.57 26.83 -4.61
CA LEU A 69 0.74 27.18 -3.21
C LEU A 69 0.12 26.07 -2.33
N LEU A 70 0.92 25.52 -1.42
CA LEU A 70 0.41 24.63 -0.39
C LEU A 70 -0.34 25.47 0.65
N THR A 71 -1.62 25.17 0.80
CA THR A 71 -2.54 25.80 1.76
C THR A 71 -3.35 24.71 2.43
N LEU A 72 -4.03 24.99 3.54
CA LEU A 72 -4.89 24.00 4.18
C LEU A 72 -5.99 23.47 3.24
N LYS A 73 -6.44 24.31 2.29
CA LYS A 73 -7.42 23.94 1.26
C LYS A 73 -6.82 23.07 0.16
N SER A 74 -5.57 23.33 -0.26
CA SER A 74 -4.91 22.60 -1.33
C SER A 74 -4.15 21.36 -0.84
N ARG A 75 -3.94 21.22 0.47
CA ARG A 75 -3.25 20.09 1.13
C ARG A 75 -3.75 18.73 0.68
N GLY A 76 -5.07 18.53 0.64
CA GLY A 76 -5.64 17.24 0.23
C GLY A 76 -5.21 16.85 -1.19
N ARG A 77 -5.17 17.83 -2.09
CA ARG A 77 -4.70 17.63 -3.47
C ARG A 77 -3.19 17.37 -3.50
N ALA A 78 -2.40 18.10 -2.73
CA ALA A 78 -0.96 17.86 -2.62
C ALA A 78 -0.65 16.42 -2.20
N VAL A 79 -1.37 15.91 -1.18
CA VAL A 79 -1.28 14.51 -0.74
C VAL A 79 -1.69 13.55 -1.86
N GLN A 80 -2.79 13.82 -2.55
CA GLN A 80 -3.24 12.98 -3.68
C GLN A 80 -2.21 12.94 -4.80
N HIS A 81 -1.57 14.06 -5.13
CA HIS A 81 -0.50 14.14 -6.11
C HIS A 81 0.71 13.29 -5.71
N ILE A 82 1.11 13.34 -4.44
CA ILE A 82 2.20 12.50 -3.90
C ILE A 82 1.84 11.02 -4.05
N LEU A 83 0.64 10.62 -3.61
CA LEU A 83 0.18 9.22 -3.70
C LEU A 83 0.14 8.73 -5.15
N LEU A 84 -0.45 9.52 -6.06
CA LEU A 84 -0.50 9.21 -7.49
C LEU A 84 0.91 9.05 -8.08
N HIS A 85 1.83 9.95 -7.73
CA HIS A 85 3.19 9.86 -8.21
C HIS A 85 3.85 8.56 -7.75
N GLN A 86 3.75 8.25 -6.47
CA GLN A 86 4.42 7.10 -5.84
C GLN A 86 3.86 5.76 -6.31
N VAL A 87 2.54 5.67 -6.51
CA VAL A 87 1.88 4.42 -6.91
C VAL A 87 1.99 4.18 -8.42
N PHE A 88 1.82 5.23 -9.25
CA PHE A 88 1.70 5.06 -10.70
C PHE A 88 2.84 5.66 -11.52
N LYS A 89 3.37 6.82 -11.13
CA LYS A 89 4.35 7.53 -11.98
C LYS A 89 5.78 7.04 -11.79
N VAL A 90 6.19 6.69 -10.56
CA VAL A 90 7.55 6.22 -10.27
C VAL A 90 7.88 4.92 -11.01
N ARG A 91 6.88 4.07 -11.25
CA ARG A 91 7.03 2.74 -11.87
C ARG A 91 6.23 2.59 -13.15
N ARG A 92 6.01 3.71 -13.85
CA ARG A 92 5.06 3.76 -14.97
C ARG A 92 5.43 2.76 -16.06
N ASP A 93 6.70 2.71 -16.44
CA ASP A 93 7.17 1.89 -17.55
C ASP A 93 7.03 0.41 -17.21
N GLU A 94 7.37 0.01 -15.98
CA GLU A 94 7.20 -1.37 -15.52
C GLU A 94 5.73 -1.79 -15.46
N ILE A 95 4.85 -0.90 -14.97
CA ILE A 95 3.41 -1.19 -14.92
C ILE A 95 2.84 -1.32 -16.34
N GLU A 96 3.25 -0.45 -17.25
CA GLU A 96 2.81 -0.49 -18.65
C GLU A 96 3.30 -1.75 -19.36
N ASP A 97 4.53 -2.21 -19.09
CA ASP A 97 5.05 -3.45 -19.65
C ASP A 97 4.33 -4.68 -19.08
N ILE A 98 3.99 -4.69 -17.79
CA ILE A 98 3.12 -5.74 -17.22
C ILE A 98 1.78 -5.75 -17.94
N ARG A 99 1.17 -4.59 -18.12
CA ARG A 99 -0.12 -4.46 -18.80
C ARG A 99 -0.06 -4.99 -20.24
N LYS A 100 0.94 -4.60 -21.02
CA LYS A 100 1.16 -5.18 -22.38
C LYS A 100 1.28 -6.69 -22.34
N GLY A 101 1.95 -7.24 -21.31
CA GLY A 101 2.03 -8.67 -21.08
C GLY A 101 0.65 -9.30 -20.87
N LEU A 102 -0.20 -8.70 -20.02
CA LEU A 102 -1.57 -9.15 -19.78
C LEU A 102 -2.45 -9.07 -21.04
N ASP A 103 -2.32 -7.98 -21.80
CA ASP A 103 -3.03 -7.78 -23.07
C ASP A 103 -2.63 -8.81 -24.12
N SER A 104 -1.34 -9.20 -24.17
CA SER A 104 -0.83 -10.19 -25.14
C SER A 104 -1.46 -11.58 -25.01
N VAL A 105 -2.02 -11.89 -23.85
CA VAL A 105 -2.71 -13.16 -23.56
C VAL A 105 -4.23 -12.97 -23.40
N CYS A 106 -4.78 -11.80 -23.77
CA CYS A 106 -6.19 -11.43 -23.62
C CYS A 106 -6.72 -11.52 -22.17
N LEU A 107 -5.84 -11.40 -21.17
CA LEU A 107 -6.22 -11.56 -19.76
C LEU A 107 -6.97 -10.33 -19.25
N THR A 108 -6.65 -9.13 -19.74
CA THR A 108 -7.38 -7.89 -19.40
C THR A 108 -8.85 -7.95 -19.82
N GLU A 109 -9.13 -8.42 -21.04
CA GLU A 109 -10.50 -8.62 -21.53
C GLU A 109 -11.28 -9.63 -20.67
N LEU A 110 -10.64 -10.73 -20.29
CA LEU A 110 -11.24 -11.75 -19.42
C LEU A 110 -11.53 -11.20 -18.03
N LEU A 111 -10.61 -10.41 -17.45
CA LEU A 111 -10.76 -9.80 -16.14
C LEU A 111 -11.82 -8.69 -16.12
N MET A 112 -11.92 -7.91 -17.19
CA MET A 112 -13.01 -6.93 -17.36
C MET A 112 -14.38 -7.61 -17.47
N ALA A 113 -14.46 -8.76 -18.15
CA ALA A 113 -15.70 -9.53 -18.28
C ALA A 113 -16.09 -10.26 -16.99
N ASN A 114 -15.12 -10.59 -16.12
CA ASN A 114 -15.33 -11.32 -14.87
C ASN A 114 -14.60 -10.69 -13.70
N GLU A 115 -15.24 -9.73 -13.03
CA GLU A 115 -14.69 -9.03 -11.87
C GLU A 115 -14.26 -9.98 -10.72
N HIS A 116 -14.93 -11.14 -10.58
CA HIS A 116 -14.59 -12.15 -9.58
C HIS A 116 -13.20 -12.76 -9.80
N CYS A 117 -12.74 -12.84 -11.05
CA CYS A 117 -11.40 -13.33 -11.38
C CYS A 117 -10.31 -12.36 -10.94
N MET A 118 -10.62 -11.07 -10.79
CA MET A 118 -9.65 -10.07 -10.36
C MET A 118 -9.07 -10.39 -8.97
N LYS A 119 -9.90 -10.87 -8.04
CA LYS A 119 -9.46 -11.27 -6.69
C LYS A 119 -8.58 -12.53 -6.69
N LEU A 120 -8.72 -13.38 -7.71
CA LEU A 120 -7.90 -14.58 -7.87
C LEU A 120 -6.54 -14.27 -8.49
N VAL A 121 -6.51 -13.37 -9.48
CA VAL A 121 -5.28 -12.98 -10.18
C VAL A 121 -4.47 -11.97 -9.36
N PHE A 122 -5.14 -11.05 -8.67
CA PHE A 122 -4.53 -10.01 -7.85
C PHE A 122 -5.07 -10.04 -6.41
N PRO A 123 -4.73 -11.07 -5.61
CA PRO A 123 -5.18 -11.15 -4.23
C PRO A 123 -4.62 -10.00 -3.38
N LEU A 124 -5.48 -9.41 -2.54
CA LEU A 124 -5.06 -8.44 -1.54
C LEU A 124 -4.51 -9.16 -0.31
N THR A 125 -3.69 -8.48 0.48
CA THR A 125 -3.15 -9.03 1.74
C THR A 125 -4.27 -9.40 2.72
N SER A 126 -5.41 -8.70 2.66
CA SER A 126 -6.62 -9.01 3.43
C SER A 126 -7.34 -10.28 2.97
N ASP A 127 -7.13 -10.71 1.73
CA ASP A 127 -7.77 -11.88 1.15
C ASP A 127 -6.98 -13.18 1.45
N ILE A 128 -5.78 -13.03 2.02
CA ILE A 128 -4.93 -14.15 2.44
C ILE A 128 -5.28 -14.50 3.88
N THR A 129 -6.02 -15.59 4.06
CA THR A 129 -6.26 -16.18 5.38
C THR A 129 -5.08 -17.07 5.76
N TYR A 130 -4.35 -16.68 6.81
CA TYR A 130 -3.32 -17.52 7.41
C TYR A 130 -3.96 -18.46 8.42
N THR A 131 -3.63 -19.75 8.33
CA THR A 131 -3.97 -20.70 9.40
C THR A 131 -2.96 -20.58 10.54
N ALA A 132 -3.37 -20.90 11.76
CA ALA A 132 -2.47 -20.84 12.92
C ALA A 132 -1.21 -21.69 12.70
N ASN A 133 -1.36 -22.86 12.06
CA ASN A 133 -0.26 -23.76 11.79
C ASN A 133 0.77 -23.16 10.82
N GLN A 134 0.33 -22.47 9.76
CA GLN A 134 1.25 -21.79 8.82
C GLN A 134 2.09 -20.71 9.51
N VAL A 135 1.51 -19.98 10.47
CA VAL A 135 2.23 -18.95 11.23
C VAL A 135 3.24 -19.58 12.18
N ILE A 136 2.86 -20.66 12.87
CA ILE A 136 3.73 -21.38 13.81
C ILE A 136 4.94 -21.99 13.10
N ASP A 137 4.74 -22.56 11.91
CA ASP A 137 5.81 -23.18 11.13
C ASP A 137 6.88 -22.17 10.68
N VAL A 138 6.47 -20.95 10.32
CA VAL A 138 7.41 -19.86 9.97
C VAL A 138 8.20 -19.38 11.18
N ILE A 139 7.55 -19.27 12.35
CA ILE A 139 8.22 -18.89 13.60
C ILE A 139 9.24 -19.97 14.01
N ALA A 140 8.93 -21.25 13.82
CA ALA A 140 9.85 -22.35 14.10
C ALA A 140 11.08 -22.33 13.16
N ALA A 141 10.91 -21.93 11.90
CA ALA A 141 12.01 -21.83 10.93
C ALA A 141 12.99 -20.67 11.22
N ASP A 142 12.52 -19.56 11.80
CA ASP A 142 13.34 -18.38 12.12
C ASP A 142 14.20 -18.55 13.40
N GLN A 143 13.94 -19.60 14.19
CA GLN A 143 14.71 -19.95 15.41
C GLN A 143 16.16 -20.38 15.13
N HIS A 144 16.55 -20.56 13.88
CA HIS A 144 17.94 -20.83 13.51
C HIS A 144 18.84 -19.58 13.53
N GLY A 145 18.29 -18.36 13.65
CA GLY A 145 19.05 -17.10 13.53
C GLY A 145 19.04 -16.14 14.73
N SER A 146 18.12 -16.27 15.69
CA SER A 146 17.99 -15.29 16.79
C SER A 146 17.69 -15.98 18.12
N LEU A 147 18.35 -15.45 19.18
CA LEU A 147 18.26 -15.72 20.63
C LEU A 147 17.41 -16.91 21.08
N PRO A 148 17.90 -17.77 22.01
CA PRO A 148 17.14 -18.90 22.53
C PRO A 148 15.88 -18.39 23.24
N LEU A 149 14.76 -18.32 22.50
CA LEU A 149 13.45 -18.11 23.06
C LEU A 149 13.20 -19.29 23.99
N LYS A 150 12.93 -18.98 25.27
CA LYS A 150 12.54 -20.01 26.25
C LYS A 150 11.37 -20.78 25.64
N GLU A 151 11.46 -22.11 25.56
CA GLU A 151 10.46 -23.00 24.93
C GLU A 151 9.02 -22.66 25.35
N LYS A 152 8.82 -22.28 26.62
CA LYS A 152 7.54 -21.85 27.18
C LYS A 152 6.92 -20.61 26.51
N VAL A 153 7.73 -19.69 25.99
CA VAL A 153 7.25 -18.49 25.29
C VAL A 153 6.74 -18.87 23.91
N VAL A 154 7.43 -19.78 23.22
CA VAL A 154 7.01 -20.31 21.91
C VAL A 154 5.72 -21.12 22.06
N GLU A 155 5.64 -21.94 23.10
CA GLU A 155 4.45 -22.75 23.41
C GLU A 155 3.24 -21.86 23.77
N TRP A 156 3.43 -20.84 24.61
CA TRP A 156 2.38 -19.87 24.93
C TRP A 156 1.93 -19.09 23.70
N PHE A 157 2.86 -18.62 22.87
CA PHE A 157 2.54 -17.87 21.67
C PHE A 157 1.83 -18.73 20.62
N GLY A 158 2.24 -19.98 20.43
CA GLY A 158 1.54 -20.93 19.57
C GLY A 158 0.12 -21.25 20.05
N THR A 159 -0.09 -21.34 21.37
CA THR A 159 -1.43 -21.50 21.96
C THR A 159 -2.29 -20.27 21.70
N TYR A 160 -1.74 -19.07 21.91
CA TYR A 160 -2.41 -17.80 21.65
C TYR A 160 -2.84 -17.63 20.18
N ILE A 161 -1.98 -17.97 19.22
CA ILE A 161 -2.32 -17.90 17.78
C ILE A 161 -3.47 -18.87 17.45
N LYS A 162 -3.45 -20.08 18.02
CA LYS A 162 -4.54 -21.06 17.83
C LYS A 162 -5.85 -20.54 18.43
N GLU A 163 -5.80 -19.91 19.60
CA GLU A 163 -7.00 -19.30 20.21
C GLU A 163 -7.55 -18.14 19.36
N LEU A 164 -6.69 -17.34 18.73
CA LEU A 164 -7.12 -16.27 17.81
C LEU A 164 -7.82 -16.80 16.56
N GLU A 165 -7.39 -17.95 16.03
CA GLU A 165 -8.04 -18.62 14.89
C GLU A 165 -9.44 -19.16 15.26
N HIS A 166 -9.62 -19.63 16.49
CA HIS A 166 -10.91 -20.13 17.01
C HIS A 166 -11.83 -19.00 17.55
N GLY A 167 -11.30 -17.78 17.68
CA GLY A 167 -11.94 -16.64 18.35
C GLY A 167 -12.65 -15.64 17.43
N GLN A 168 -12.92 -15.97 16.15
CA GLN A 168 -13.73 -15.10 15.28
C GLN A 168 -15.20 -15.05 15.74
N TYR A 169 -15.49 -14.09 16.62
CA TYR A 169 -16.80 -13.56 17.05
C TYR A 169 -17.70 -14.48 17.89
N SER A 170 -17.72 -14.24 19.20
CA SER A 170 -18.96 -14.13 19.99
C SER A 170 -19.50 -12.71 19.90
#